data_AF-A0A5J4QY29-F1
#
_entry.id   AF-A0A5J4QY29-F1
#
_cell.length_a   1.000
_cell.length_b   1.000
_cell.length_c   1.000
_cell.angle_alpha   90.00
_cell.angle_beta   90.00
_cell.angle_gamma   90.00
#
_symmetry.space_group_name_H-M   'P 1'
#
loop_
_entity.id
_entity.type
_entity.pdbx_description
1 polymer ?
#
loop_
_entity_poly.entity_id
_entity_poly.type
_entity_poly.pdbx_seq_one_letter_code
_entity_poly.pdbx_strand_id
1 'polypeptide(L)'
;MTTTKINSIVVLNLIHIFAPFGIFLIKYIQMGRVLIIGAGGVGTVVAHKVSQNTDVFTDIMIASRTRSKCDAIVNAIGNRSIRTAQVDADNIDELVSLFHVFKPEIVINVALPYQDLTIMEACLKAGTNYLDTANYEPKDEAKYAYAWQWAYHDRFKDAGLTAILGCGFDPGVSGIYTAY
;
A
#
# COMPACT_ATOMS: atom_id res chain seq x y z
N MET A 1 0.50 29.45 -19.43
CA MET A 1 -0.55 28.54 -18.95
C MET A 1 -0.66 28.70 -17.44
N THR A 2 -1.84 29.13 -17.02
CA THR A 2 -2.28 29.46 -15.67
C THR A 2 -2.38 28.23 -14.76
N THR A 3 -1.90 28.34 -13.52
CA THR A 3 -2.72 28.01 -12.35
C THR A 3 -2.15 28.64 -11.09
N THR A 4 -3.03 29.35 -10.42
CA THR A 4 -2.82 30.40 -9.44
C THR A 4 -2.72 29.81 -8.04
N LYS A 5 -1.82 30.33 -7.20
CA LYS A 5 -1.83 30.11 -5.75
C LYS A 5 -3.21 30.48 -5.20
N ILE A 6 -3.90 29.53 -4.58
CA ILE A 6 -5.19 29.76 -3.93
C ILE A 6 -4.90 30.41 -2.56
N ASN A 7 -5.39 31.64 -2.38
CA ASN A 7 -5.29 32.37 -1.13
C ASN A 7 -6.14 31.72 -0.03
N SER A 8 -5.55 31.51 1.14
CA SER A 8 -6.13 30.84 2.32
C SER A 8 -7.42 31.49 2.88
N ILE A 9 -7.76 32.69 2.42
CA ILE A 9 -8.97 33.44 2.82
C ILE A 9 -10.22 32.98 2.05
N VAL A 10 -10.08 32.45 0.83
CA VAL A 10 -11.21 31.90 0.06
C VAL A 10 -11.69 30.57 0.66
N VAL A 11 -10.76 29.79 1.24
CA VAL A 11 -11.07 28.50 1.87
C VAL A 11 -11.91 28.69 3.14
N LEU A 12 -11.61 29.69 3.97
CA LEU A 12 -12.37 29.92 5.20
C LEU A 12 -13.79 30.46 4.95
N ASN A 13 -13.98 31.30 3.93
CA ASN A 13 -15.29 31.91 3.66
C ASN A 13 -16.29 30.96 2.96
N LEU A 14 -15.83 29.87 2.34
CA LEU A 14 -16.75 28.84 1.86
C LEU A 14 -17.31 27.96 3.00
N ILE A 15 -16.59 27.82 4.12
CA ILE A 15 -16.99 26.96 5.24
C ILE A 15 -18.32 27.43 5.85
N HIS A 16 -18.58 28.74 5.86
CA HIS A 16 -19.81 29.30 6.41
C HIS A 16 -21.02 29.26 5.46
N ILE A 17 -20.81 29.16 4.15
CA ILE A 17 -21.90 29.10 3.16
C ILE A 17 -22.44 27.67 3.00
N PHE A 18 -21.63 26.66 3.32
CA PHE A 18 -21.94 25.24 3.09
C PHE A 18 -22.21 24.42 4.36
N ALA A 19 -22.56 25.07 5.48
CA ALA A 19 -22.89 24.38 6.73
C ALA A 19 -23.98 23.26 6.60
N PRO A 20 -25.02 23.36 5.74
CA PRO A 20 -25.94 22.23 5.54
C PRO A 20 -25.43 21.19 4.51
N PHE A 21 -24.29 21.45 3.85
CA PHE A 21 -23.61 20.56 2.91
C PHE A 21 -22.36 19.90 3.53
N GLY A 22 -22.15 19.97 4.85
CA GLY A 22 -20.97 19.41 5.52
C GLY A 22 -20.71 17.93 5.21
N ILE A 23 -21.77 17.15 4.97
CA ILE A 23 -21.68 15.74 4.54
C ILE A 23 -21.12 15.61 3.12
N PHE A 24 -21.41 16.59 2.25
CA PHE A 24 -20.98 16.59 0.84
C PHE A 24 -19.49 16.96 0.69
N LEU A 25 -18.93 17.73 1.62
CA LEU A 25 -17.52 18.12 1.62
C LEU A 25 -16.61 17.09 2.32
N ILE A 26 -17.10 16.33 3.31
CA ILE A 26 -16.33 15.21 3.91
C ILE A 26 -16.08 14.09 2.89
N LYS A 27 -16.90 14.02 1.83
CA LYS A 27 -16.65 13.22 0.63
C LYS A 27 -15.48 13.74 -0.22
N TYR A 28 -14.73 14.75 0.26
CA TYR A 28 -13.30 14.92 -0.05
C TYR A 28 -12.52 13.67 0.43
N ILE A 29 -12.69 12.60 -0.33
CA ILE A 29 -11.59 11.77 -0.82
C ILE A 29 -10.70 11.24 0.31
N GLN A 30 -11.25 10.39 1.18
CA GLN A 30 -10.43 9.30 1.72
C GLN A 30 -10.17 8.36 0.55
N MET A 31 -9.02 8.57 -0.11
CA MET A 31 -8.64 7.83 -1.29
C MET A 31 -8.00 6.53 -0.85
N GLY A 32 -8.78 5.50 -0.52
CA GLY A 32 -8.24 4.19 -0.15
C GLY A 32 -7.55 3.46 -1.30
N ARG A 33 -6.43 4.01 -1.77
CA ARG A 33 -5.61 3.52 -2.86
C ARG A 33 -4.60 2.55 -2.31
N VAL A 34 -4.87 1.27 -2.55
CA VAL A 34 -4.05 0.17 -2.05
C VAL A 34 -3.43 -0.57 -3.22
N LEU A 35 -2.11 -0.76 -3.13
CA LEU A 35 -1.35 -1.58 -4.07
C LEU A 35 -0.95 -2.87 -3.38
N ILE A 36 -1.39 -4.00 -3.91
CA ILE A 36 -1.02 -5.33 -3.45
C ILE A 36 0.11 -5.83 -4.36
N ILE A 37 1.29 -6.10 -3.80
CA ILE A 37 2.42 -6.69 -4.52
C ILE A 37 2.50 -8.17 -4.15
N GLY A 38 2.27 -9.04 -5.11
CA GLY A 38 2.24 -10.49 -4.93
C GLY A 38 0.88 -11.09 -5.30
N ALA A 39 0.92 -12.13 -6.14
CA ALA A 39 -0.26 -12.84 -6.64
C ALA A 39 -0.16 -14.36 -6.36
N GLY A 40 0.34 -14.70 -5.17
CA GLY A 40 0.38 -16.05 -4.63
C GLY A 40 -0.87 -16.41 -3.83
N GLY A 41 -0.81 -17.46 -3.02
CA GLY A 41 -1.93 -17.88 -2.16
C GLY A 41 -2.36 -16.78 -1.18
N VAL A 42 -1.40 -16.19 -0.45
CA VAL A 42 -1.66 -15.09 0.47
C VAL A 42 -2.20 -13.86 -0.27
N GLY A 43 -1.55 -13.45 -1.36
CA GLY A 43 -2.01 -12.31 -2.17
C GLY A 43 -3.43 -12.47 -2.73
N THR A 44 -3.83 -13.70 -3.05
CA THR A 44 -5.20 -14.01 -3.48
C THR A 44 -6.19 -13.73 -2.35
N VAL A 45 -5.94 -14.26 -1.16
CA VAL A 45 -6.81 -14.04 0.02
C VAL A 45 -6.88 -12.56 0.38
N VAL A 46 -5.74 -11.87 0.39
CA VAL A 46 -5.68 -10.43 0.66
C VAL A 46 -6.51 -9.65 -0.35
N ALA A 47 -6.37 -9.91 -1.66
CA ALA A 47 -7.15 -9.22 -2.68
C ALA A 47 -8.66 -9.46 -2.53
N HIS A 48 -9.09 -10.69 -2.20
CA HIS A 48 -10.49 -10.98 -1.90
C HIS A 48 -10.99 -10.22 -0.67
N LYS A 49 -10.20 -10.12 0.40
CA LYS A 49 -10.62 -9.41 1.62
C LYS A 49 -10.58 -7.89 1.49
N VAL A 50 -9.58 -7.35 0.83
CA VAL A 50 -9.49 -5.92 0.49
C VAL A 50 -10.68 -5.51 -0.38
N SER A 51 -11.02 -6.29 -1.40
CA SER A 51 -12.16 -5.98 -2.29
C SER A 51 -13.54 -6.10 -1.62
N GLN A 52 -13.65 -6.70 -0.43
CA GLN A 52 -14.88 -6.79 0.36
C GLN A 52 -15.13 -5.55 1.24
N ASN A 53 -14.14 -4.67 1.41
CA ASN A 53 -14.20 -3.49 2.29
C ASN A 53 -14.08 -2.20 1.47
N THR A 54 -15.07 -1.97 0.59
CA THR A 54 -15.04 -0.89 -0.43
C THR A 54 -15.28 0.51 0.14
N ASP A 55 -15.78 0.61 1.36
CA ASP A 55 -15.86 1.83 2.15
C ASP A 55 -14.47 2.33 2.60
N VAL A 56 -13.52 1.41 2.74
CA VAL A 56 -12.12 1.71 3.05
C VAL A 56 -11.26 1.73 1.79
N PHE A 57 -11.31 0.68 0.97
CA PHE A 57 -10.43 0.50 -0.20
C PHE A 57 -11.16 0.84 -1.51
N THR A 58 -11.06 2.11 -1.91
CA THR A 58 -11.82 2.64 -3.05
C THR A 58 -11.16 2.42 -4.41
N ASP A 59 -9.84 2.22 -4.46
CA ASP A 59 -9.09 2.01 -5.70
C ASP A 59 -7.94 1.02 -5.47
N ILE A 60 -8.01 -0.13 -6.15
CA ILE A 60 -7.19 -1.30 -5.82
C ILE A 60 -6.36 -1.65 -7.06
N MET A 61 -5.07 -1.90 -6.86
CA MET A 61 -4.21 -2.50 -7.85
C MET A 61 -3.56 -3.77 -7.31
N ILE A 62 -3.48 -4.80 -8.16
CA ILE A 62 -2.70 -6.01 -7.89
C ILE A 62 -1.54 -6.03 -8.89
N ALA A 63 -0.32 -6.07 -8.39
CA ALA A 63 0.89 -6.16 -9.19
C ALA A 63 1.71 -7.39 -8.81
N SER A 64 2.34 -8.02 -9.80
CA SER A 64 3.20 -9.18 -9.61
C SER A 64 4.13 -9.35 -10.79
N ARG A 65 5.17 -10.17 -10.64
CA ARG A 65 6.04 -10.59 -11.74
C ARG A 65 5.27 -11.22 -12.89
N THR A 66 4.20 -11.95 -12.60
CA THR A 66 3.34 -12.61 -13.61
C THR A 66 1.96 -11.96 -13.63
N ARG A 67 1.72 -11.03 -14.55
CA ARG A 67 0.46 -10.27 -14.64
C ARG A 67 -0.78 -11.15 -14.79
N SER A 68 -0.70 -12.24 -15.56
CA SER A 68 -1.84 -13.14 -15.76
C SER A 68 -2.37 -13.77 -14.47
N LYS A 69 -1.55 -13.92 -13.42
CA LYS A 69 -2.02 -14.33 -12.09
C LYS A 69 -2.84 -13.25 -11.41
N CYS A 70 -2.46 -11.98 -11.58
CA CYS A 70 -3.25 -10.84 -11.09
C CYS A 70 -4.61 -10.80 -11.79
N ASP A 71 -4.62 -10.95 -13.12
CA ASP A 71 -5.84 -10.97 -13.92
C ASP A 71 -6.77 -12.12 -13.51
N ALA A 72 -6.22 -13.30 -13.20
CA ALA A 72 -6.98 -14.44 -12.69
C ALA A 72 -7.64 -14.13 -11.34
N ILE A 73 -6.96 -13.43 -10.43
CA ILE A 73 -7.53 -13.01 -9.15
C ILE A 73 -8.68 -12.00 -9.38
N VAL A 74 -8.48 -11.00 -10.24
CA VAL A 74 -9.54 -10.04 -10.60
C VAL A 74 -10.77 -10.74 -11.19
N ASN A 75 -10.56 -11.72 -12.06
CA ASN A 75 -11.64 -12.55 -12.61
C ASN A 75 -12.40 -13.32 -11.51
N ALA A 76 -11.68 -13.92 -10.56
CA ALA A 76 -12.26 -14.68 -9.46
C ALA A 76 -13.03 -13.79 -8.45
N ILE A 77 -12.54 -12.57 -8.21
CA ILE A 77 -13.24 -11.57 -7.39
C ILE A 77 -14.51 -11.08 -8.08
N GLY A 78 -14.50 -10.99 -9.42
CA GLY A 78 -15.61 -10.46 -10.21
C GLY A 78 -15.70 -8.93 -10.25
N ASN A 79 -14.74 -8.22 -9.65
CA ASN A 79 -14.69 -6.75 -9.66
C ASN A 79 -13.72 -6.24 -10.72
N ARG A 80 -14.25 -5.76 -11.84
CA ARG A 80 -13.49 -5.23 -12.99
C ARG A 80 -12.84 -3.87 -12.74
N SER A 81 -13.14 -3.18 -11.64
CA SER A 81 -12.50 -1.91 -11.29
C SER A 81 -11.08 -2.10 -10.74
N ILE A 82 -10.73 -3.31 -10.29
CA ILE A 82 -9.39 -3.64 -9.78
C ILE A 82 -8.41 -3.65 -10.95
N ARG A 83 -7.33 -2.86 -10.84
CA ARG A 83 -6.30 -2.75 -11.85
C ARG A 83 -5.25 -3.84 -11.68
N THR A 84 -4.63 -4.24 -12.78
CA THR A 84 -3.51 -5.19 -12.76
C THR A 84 -2.27 -4.61 -13.41
N ALA A 85 -1.10 -4.91 -12.86
CA ALA A 85 0.18 -4.50 -13.41
C ALA A 85 1.19 -5.64 -13.36
N GLN A 86 2.16 -5.59 -14.27
CA GLN A 86 3.39 -6.36 -14.14
C GLN A 86 4.45 -5.48 -13.46
N VAL A 87 5.20 -6.04 -12.51
CA VAL A 87 6.36 -5.37 -11.92
C VAL A 87 7.37 -6.41 -11.44
N ASP A 88 8.66 -6.14 -11.64
CA ASP A 88 9.70 -6.85 -10.93
C ASP A 88 9.94 -6.22 -9.56
N ALA A 89 9.56 -6.92 -8.49
CA ALA A 89 9.71 -6.43 -7.13
C ALA A 89 11.18 -6.42 -6.65
N ASP A 90 12.10 -7.04 -7.39
CA ASP A 90 13.55 -6.89 -7.17
C ASP A 90 14.10 -5.58 -7.77
N ASN A 91 13.32 -4.85 -8.59
CA ASN A 91 13.72 -3.62 -9.25
C ASN A 91 13.06 -2.38 -8.61
N ILE A 92 13.85 -1.63 -7.84
CA ILE A 92 13.38 -0.44 -7.12
C ILE A 92 12.83 0.63 -8.07
N ASP A 93 13.44 0.84 -9.23
CA ASP A 93 13.03 1.92 -10.14
C ASP A 93 11.72 1.59 -10.87
N GLU A 94 11.48 0.32 -11.18
CA GLU A 94 10.18 -0.16 -11.67
C GLU A 94 9.09 0.03 -10.64
N LEU A 95 9.36 -0.34 -9.37
CA LEU A 95 8.43 -0.13 -8.26
C LEU A 95 8.10 1.36 -8.08
N VAL A 96 9.11 2.22 -8.00
CA VAL A 96 8.92 3.68 -7.86
C VAL A 96 8.10 4.24 -9.04
N SER A 97 8.38 3.80 -10.27
CA SER A 97 7.61 4.20 -11.45
C SER A 97 6.15 3.78 -11.34
N LEU A 98 5.87 2.55 -10.91
CA LEU A 98 4.51 2.06 -10.66
C LEU A 98 3.82 2.88 -9.56
N PHE A 99 4.54 3.22 -8.48
CA PHE A 99 3.99 3.96 -7.35
C PHE A 99 3.66 5.41 -7.76
N HIS A 100 4.47 6.05 -8.60
CA HIS A 100 4.17 7.38 -9.13
C HIS A 100 2.95 7.41 -10.08
N VAL A 101 2.75 6.34 -10.84
CA VAL A 101 1.59 6.20 -11.74
C VAL A 101 0.31 5.95 -10.94
N PHE A 102 0.32 4.98 -10.03
CA PHE A 102 -0.88 4.58 -9.29
C PHE A 102 -1.18 5.49 -8.08
N LYS A 103 -0.11 5.99 -7.44
CA LYS A 103 -0.10 6.78 -6.19
C LYS A 103 -0.84 6.07 -5.03
N PRO A 104 -0.39 4.86 -4.64
CA PRO A 104 -0.93 4.17 -3.48
C PRO A 104 -0.67 4.96 -2.20
N GLU A 105 -1.64 4.94 -1.28
CA GLU A 105 -1.46 5.40 0.09
C GLU A 105 -0.73 4.35 0.94
N ILE A 106 -0.94 3.07 0.62
CA ILE A 106 -0.25 1.94 1.24
C ILE A 106 0.06 0.84 0.22
N VAL A 107 1.23 0.23 0.37
CA VAL A 107 1.63 -1.00 -0.30
C VAL A 107 1.49 -2.18 0.66
N ILE A 108 0.77 -3.21 0.25
CA ILE A 108 0.69 -4.51 0.92
C ILE A 108 1.63 -5.48 0.20
N ASN A 109 2.79 -5.74 0.80
CA ASN A 109 3.75 -6.72 0.34
C ASN A 109 3.35 -8.13 0.81
N VAL A 110 2.89 -8.91 -0.16
CA VAL A 110 2.56 -10.34 -0.04
C VAL A 110 3.25 -11.12 -1.16
N ALA A 111 4.44 -10.63 -1.54
CA ALA A 111 5.37 -11.29 -2.44
C ALA A 111 6.21 -12.30 -1.64
N LEU A 112 7.52 -12.33 -1.86
CA LEU A 112 8.44 -13.18 -1.10
C LEU A 112 9.31 -12.28 -0.19
N PRO A 113 9.79 -12.82 0.95
CA PRO A 113 10.44 -11.99 1.96
C PRO A 113 11.73 -11.32 1.49
N TYR A 114 12.40 -11.91 0.49
CA TYR A 114 13.61 -11.32 -0.09
C TYR A 114 13.36 -10.02 -0.87
N GLN A 115 12.11 -9.64 -1.14
CA GLN A 115 11.74 -8.36 -1.73
C GLN A 115 11.36 -7.29 -0.70
N ASP A 116 11.40 -7.58 0.60
CA ASP A 116 10.98 -6.63 1.62
C ASP A 116 11.79 -5.33 1.54
N LEU A 117 13.12 -5.43 1.48
CA LEU A 117 13.99 -4.25 1.46
C LEU A 117 13.84 -3.43 0.18
N THR A 118 13.66 -4.08 -0.98
CA THR A 118 13.48 -3.38 -2.26
C THR A 118 12.15 -2.64 -2.30
N ILE A 119 11.08 -3.24 -1.78
CA ILE A 119 9.76 -2.61 -1.69
C ILE A 119 9.75 -1.51 -0.62
N MET A 120 10.37 -1.70 0.54
CA MET A 120 10.52 -0.67 1.57
C MET A 120 11.28 0.55 1.05
N GLU A 121 12.36 0.33 0.28
CA GLU A 121 13.12 1.42 -0.35
C GLU A 121 12.28 2.17 -1.40
N ALA A 122 11.50 1.46 -2.21
CA ALA A 122 10.59 2.10 -3.16
C ALA A 122 9.48 2.91 -2.45
N CYS A 123 8.96 2.41 -1.32
CA CYS A 123 7.99 3.11 -0.49
C CYS A 123 8.56 4.42 0.06
N LEU A 124 9.79 4.41 0.58
CA LEU A 124 10.48 5.62 1.02
C LEU A 124 10.65 6.65 -0.10
N LYS A 125 11.12 6.20 -1.27
CA LYS A 125 11.35 7.07 -2.43
C LYS A 125 10.07 7.70 -2.96
N ALA A 126 8.95 6.97 -2.91
CA ALA A 126 7.66 7.43 -3.43
C ALA A 126 6.77 8.14 -2.39
N GLY A 127 7.16 8.12 -1.11
CA GLY A 127 6.33 8.68 -0.02
C GLY A 127 5.09 7.84 0.27
N THR A 128 5.22 6.51 0.28
CA THR A 128 4.10 5.57 0.46
C THR A 128 4.28 4.72 1.73
N ASN A 129 3.18 4.41 2.42
CA ASN A 129 3.22 3.52 3.59
C ASN A 129 3.44 2.06 3.17
N TYR A 130 3.98 1.25 4.09
CA TYR A 130 4.36 -0.13 3.83
C TYR A 130 3.73 -1.09 4.85
N LEU A 131 3.34 -2.27 4.38
CA LEU A 131 2.91 -3.39 5.20
C LEU A 131 3.41 -4.70 4.59
N ASP A 132 3.92 -5.62 5.40
CA ASP A 132 4.21 -7.01 5.00
C ASP A 132 3.66 -8.05 5.98
N THR A 133 3.87 -9.33 5.65
CA THR A 133 3.45 -10.46 6.47
C THR A 133 4.60 -11.31 6.99
N ALA A 134 5.82 -11.10 6.51
CA ALA A 134 7.02 -11.83 6.86
C ALA A 134 8.19 -10.84 6.97
N ASN A 135 9.25 -11.22 7.68
CA ASN A 135 10.45 -10.41 7.74
C ASN A 135 11.46 -10.77 6.65
N TYR A 136 12.38 -9.84 6.37
CA TYR A 136 13.36 -10.02 5.33
C TYR A 136 14.21 -11.28 5.54
N GLU A 137 14.40 -12.02 4.45
CA GLU A 137 15.31 -13.16 4.32
C GLU A 137 16.22 -12.96 3.09
N PRO A 138 17.55 -12.99 3.23
CA PRO A 138 18.46 -13.00 2.08
C PRO A 138 18.23 -14.23 1.19
N LYS A 139 18.32 -14.08 -0.14
CA LYS A 139 18.06 -15.18 -1.10
C LYS A 139 18.96 -16.40 -0.90
N ASP A 140 20.19 -16.17 -0.46
CA ASP A 140 21.25 -17.19 -0.40
C ASP A 140 21.59 -17.63 1.04
N GLU A 141 20.86 -17.13 2.06
CA GLU A 141 21.10 -17.47 3.47
C GLU A 141 19.76 -17.64 4.21
N ALA A 142 19.57 -18.79 4.86
CA ALA A 142 18.39 -19.06 5.69
C ALA A 142 18.48 -18.31 7.03
N LYS A 143 18.31 -16.99 6.98
CA LYS A 143 18.40 -16.09 8.13
C LYS A 143 17.22 -15.14 8.18
N TYR A 144 16.46 -15.26 9.26
CA TYR A 144 15.29 -14.44 9.55
C TYR A 144 15.61 -13.47 10.67
N ALA A 145 15.62 -12.16 10.39
CA ALA A 145 15.85 -11.15 11.41
C ALA A 145 15.18 -9.82 11.05
N TYR A 146 14.50 -9.21 12.02
CA TYR A 146 13.95 -7.87 11.84
C TYR A 146 15.00 -6.77 11.75
N ALA A 147 16.27 -7.04 12.11
CA ALA A 147 17.33 -6.04 12.17
C ALA A 147 17.47 -5.24 10.86
N TRP A 148 17.32 -5.88 9.70
CA TRP A 148 17.40 -5.21 8.40
C TRP A 148 16.25 -4.25 8.15
N GLN A 149 15.03 -4.62 8.54
CA GLN A 149 13.85 -3.75 8.38
C GLN A 149 13.80 -2.68 9.45
N TRP A 150 14.21 -2.98 10.68
CA TRP A 150 14.33 -1.99 11.77
C TRP A 150 15.36 -0.90 11.47
N ALA A 151 16.38 -1.19 10.65
CA ALA A 151 17.32 -0.17 10.17
C ALA A 151 16.65 0.96 9.36
N TYR A 152 15.41 0.77 8.90
CA TYR A 152 14.63 1.79 8.19
C TYR A 152 13.83 2.71 9.13
N HIS A 153 13.85 2.48 10.46
CA HIS A 153 13.02 3.19 11.43
C HIS A 153 13.10 4.72 11.29
N ASP A 154 14.31 5.29 11.40
CA ASP A 154 14.49 6.74 11.37
C ASP A 154 14.12 7.31 9.99
N ARG A 155 14.45 6.62 8.90
CA ARG A 155 14.12 7.06 7.53
C ARG A 155 12.62 7.12 7.29
N PHE A 156 11.86 6.12 7.76
CA PHE A 156 10.39 6.14 7.65
C PHE A 156 9.78 7.22 8.54
N LYS A 157 10.27 7.34 9.77
CA LYS A 157 9.82 8.36 10.72
C LYS A 157 10.05 9.79 10.19
N ASP A 158 11.24 10.08 9.68
CA ASP A 158 11.60 11.39 9.14
C ASP A 158 10.78 11.75 7.89
N ALA A 159 10.39 10.73 7.11
CA ALA A 159 9.50 10.88 5.96
C ALA A 159 8.01 10.98 6.34
N GLY A 160 7.64 10.79 7.61
CA GLY A 160 6.26 10.75 8.07
C GLY A 160 5.48 9.52 7.58
N LEU A 161 6.18 8.41 7.33
CA LEU A 161 5.61 7.17 6.79
C LEU A 161 5.51 6.09 7.87
N THR A 162 4.55 5.18 7.69
CA THR A 162 4.38 4.00 8.53
C THR A 162 4.82 2.74 7.79
N ALA A 163 5.56 1.87 8.49
CA ALA A 163 5.86 0.50 8.09
C ALA A 163 5.31 -0.47 9.14
N ILE A 164 4.37 -1.35 8.75
CA ILE A 164 3.82 -2.41 9.62
C ILE A 164 4.47 -3.73 9.22
N LEU A 165 5.22 -4.32 10.15
CA LEU A 165 5.98 -5.54 9.88
C LEU A 165 5.26 -6.77 10.45
N GLY A 166 5.29 -7.88 9.71
CA GLY A 166 4.75 -9.16 10.17
C GLY A 166 3.25 -9.11 10.47
N CYS A 167 2.44 -8.54 9.57
CA CYS A 167 0.99 -8.41 9.70
C CYS A 167 0.23 -9.64 9.16
N GLY A 168 0.69 -10.84 9.52
CA GLY A 168 0.04 -12.11 9.20
C GLY A 168 -0.77 -12.66 10.37
N PHE A 169 -0.69 -13.97 10.57
CA PHE A 169 -1.18 -14.63 11.78
C PHE A 169 -0.03 -14.83 12.78
N ASP A 170 1.05 -15.45 12.34
CA ASP A 170 2.27 -15.75 13.11
C ASP A 170 3.53 -15.55 12.25
N PRO A 171 4.14 -14.34 12.23
CA PRO A 171 3.86 -13.17 13.06
C PRO A 171 2.57 -12.42 12.68
N GLY A 172 2.03 -11.63 13.62
CA GLY A 172 0.86 -10.78 13.40
C GLY A 172 -0.16 -10.92 14.52
N VAL A 173 -1.26 -11.64 14.28
CA VAL A 173 -2.28 -11.95 15.30
C VAL A 173 -1.67 -12.48 16.61
N SER A 174 -0.64 -13.33 16.54
CA SER A 174 0.07 -13.82 17.74
C SER A 174 0.72 -12.70 18.56
N GLY A 175 1.27 -11.68 17.89
CA GLY A 175 1.81 -10.47 18.52
C GLY A 175 0.70 -9.60 19.11
N ILE A 176 -0.44 -9.47 18.42
CA ILE A 176 -1.61 -8.75 18.94
C ILE A 176 -2.14 -9.42 20.22
N TYR A 177 -2.25 -10.74 20.25
CA TYR A 177 -2.65 -11.48 21.46
C TYR A 177 -1.66 -11.34 22.62
N THR A 178 -0.38 -11.08 22.34
CA THR A 178 0.61 -10.82 23.39
C THR A 178 0.46 -9.42 23.99
N ALA A 179 -0.02 -8.45 23.20
CA ALA A 179 -0.18 -7.07 23.61
C ALA A 179 -1.54 -6.75 24.27
N TYR A 180 -2.59 -7.52 23.94
CA TYR A 180 -3.96 -7.37 24.46
C TYR A 180 -4.09 -7.87 25.91
#